data_AF-A0A8X8D6M6-F1
#
_entry.id   AF-A0A8X8D6M6-F1
#
_cell.length_a   1.000
_cell.length_b   1.000
_cell.length_c   1.000
_cell.angle_alpha   90.00
_cell.angle_beta   90.00
_cell.angle_gamma   90.00
#
_symmetry.space_group_name_H-M   'P 1'
#
loop_
_entity.id
_entity.type
_entity.pdbx_description
1 polymer ?
#
loop_
_entity_poly.entity_id
_entity_poly.type
_entity_poly.pdbx_seq_one_letter_code
_entity_poly.pdbx_strand_id
1 'polypeptide(L)'
;MLIKMLQQEFLGTRTNKNTNSACGGEVWTEYDEMCRETIPKIAENKPYTARTVLDLLRFVAPKMMQRVESHLSYGIADNLDDPKYNRYKYWSNPLETKLPDAPDIEIYCSYGVGIPTERSYIYKLSPNDKCKSIPFRIDSSVDGDEDSCLRGGVYLADGDETVPVISAGFMCAKGWRGRTRFNPSGIATHIREYRHKPPASLLEGRGLESGAHVDILGNFALIEDVLRVAAGATGAEIGGDRVYSDIFRMSDRVNLRL
;
A
#
# COMPACT_ATOMS: atom_id res chain seq x y z
N MET A 1 4.94 17.02 14.20
CA MET A 1 4.60 18.46 13.98
C MET A 1 3.59 18.64 12.85
N LEU A 2 3.78 18.05 11.65
CA LEU A 2 2.77 18.04 10.58
C LEU A 2 1.45 17.33 10.90
N ILE A 3 1.45 16.33 11.81
CA ILE A 3 0.24 15.65 12.29
C ILE A 3 -0.73 16.63 12.97
N LYS A 4 -0.20 17.65 13.67
CA LYS A 4 -1.03 18.69 14.30
C LYS A 4 -1.51 19.75 13.30
N MET A 5 -0.75 20.03 12.23
CA MET A 5 -1.11 21.05 11.24
C MET A 5 -2.24 20.58 10.32
N LEU A 6 -2.23 19.33 9.84
CA LEU A 6 -3.36 18.78 9.05
C LEU A 6 -4.57 18.45 9.92
N GLN A 7 -4.36 18.00 11.17
CA GLN A 7 -5.44 17.99 12.15
C GLN A 7 -5.99 19.41 12.35
N GLN A 8 -5.19 20.48 12.40
CA GLN A 8 -5.70 21.84 12.52
C GLN A 8 -6.37 22.38 11.25
N GLU A 9 -5.98 21.97 10.05
CA GLU A 9 -6.68 22.39 8.83
C GLU A 9 -8.06 21.70 8.67
N PHE A 10 -8.22 20.48 9.19
CA PHE A 10 -9.51 19.76 9.19
C PHE A 10 -10.34 19.90 10.49
N LEU A 11 -9.71 20.07 11.66
CA LEU A 11 -10.35 20.27 12.97
C LEU A 11 -10.37 21.73 13.43
N GLY A 12 -9.71 22.66 12.72
CA GLY A 12 -9.68 24.09 13.05
C GLY A 12 -11.03 24.79 12.92
N THR A 13 -12.04 24.12 12.38
CA THR A 13 -13.44 24.55 12.38
C THR A 13 -14.24 24.07 13.61
N ARG A 14 -13.59 23.43 14.61
CA ARG A 14 -14.26 23.02 15.85
C ARG A 14 -14.09 24.04 16.98
N THR A 15 -14.67 25.22 16.80
CA THR A 15 -15.10 26.07 17.92
C THR A 15 -16.48 26.66 17.65
N ASN A 16 -17.52 25.86 17.88
CA ASN A 16 -18.63 26.33 18.69
C ASN A 16 -19.46 25.14 19.18
N LYS A 17 -19.55 25.01 20.51
CA LYS A 17 -20.64 24.28 21.15
C LYS A 17 -21.91 25.11 20.90
N ASN A 18 -23.00 24.43 20.57
CA ASN A 18 -24.33 24.94 20.27
C ASN A 18 -24.52 25.55 18.88
N THR A 19 -24.82 24.70 17.90
CA THR A 19 -25.94 24.92 16.99
C THR A 19 -26.45 23.57 16.49
N ASN A 20 -27.72 23.27 16.76
CA ASN A 20 -28.53 22.34 15.98
C ASN A 20 -28.68 22.91 14.55
N SER A 21 -27.61 22.92 13.76
CA SER A 21 -27.73 23.17 12.32
C SER A 21 -27.76 21.82 11.63
N ALA A 22 -28.97 21.28 11.49
CA ALA A 22 -29.26 20.27 10.49
C ALA A 22 -28.63 20.73 9.17
N CYS A 23 -27.65 19.97 8.68
CA CYS A 23 -27.00 20.28 7.42
C CYS A 23 -28.05 20.11 6.31
N GLY A 24 -28.40 21.21 5.65
CA GLY A 24 -29.33 21.21 4.53
C GLY A 24 -28.80 20.36 3.39
N GLY A 25 -29.30 19.13 3.28
CA GLY A 25 -29.01 18.19 2.21
C GLY A 25 -27.96 17.14 2.58
N GLU A 26 -28.33 16.21 3.46
CA GLU A 26 -27.54 15.02 3.78
C GLU A 26 -27.36 14.13 2.54
N VAL A 27 -26.11 13.84 2.18
CA VAL A 27 -25.82 12.78 1.21
C VAL A 27 -25.64 11.48 1.99
N TRP A 28 -26.63 10.61 1.87
CA TRP A 28 -26.60 9.27 2.42
C TRP A 28 -25.73 8.39 1.53
N THR A 29 -24.50 8.11 1.97
CA THR A 29 -23.78 6.93 1.49
C THR A 29 -24.28 5.72 2.27
N GLU A 30 -24.12 4.50 1.74
CA GLU A 30 -24.60 3.26 2.40
C GLU A 30 -24.03 3.07 3.82
N TYR A 31 -22.99 3.81 4.20
CA TYR A 31 -22.28 3.64 5.46
C TYR A 31 -22.14 4.89 6.36
N ASP A 32 -22.26 6.13 5.85
CA ASP A 32 -22.22 7.34 6.69
C ASP A 32 -22.83 8.60 5.99
N GLU A 33 -23.21 9.60 6.81
CA GLU A 33 -23.68 10.92 6.39
C GLU A 33 -22.50 11.81 5.95
N MET A 34 -22.48 12.26 4.69
CA MET A 34 -21.53 13.26 4.22
C MET A 34 -22.20 14.62 4.03
N CYS A 35 -21.59 15.69 4.56
CA CYS A 35 -22.03 17.06 4.34
C CYS A 35 -21.67 17.54 2.92
N ARG A 36 -22.61 18.19 2.21
CA ARG A 36 -22.37 18.73 0.86
C ARG A 36 -21.24 19.75 0.77
N GLU A 37 -21.00 20.50 1.85
CA GLU A 37 -20.00 21.58 1.90
C GLU A 37 -18.55 21.09 1.93
N THR A 38 -18.32 19.82 2.28
CA THR A 38 -16.96 19.27 2.43
C THR A 38 -16.51 18.46 1.22
N ILE A 39 -17.43 18.12 0.32
CA ILE A 39 -17.18 17.42 -0.94
C ILE A 39 -16.21 18.20 -1.87
N PRO A 40 -16.35 19.52 -2.06
CA PRO A 40 -15.46 20.27 -2.95
C PRO A 40 -13.99 20.26 -2.51
N LYS A 41 -13.72 20.21 -1.20
CA LYS A 41 -12.35 20.17 -0.63
C LYS A 41 -11.59 18.89 -0.99
N ILE A 42 -12.33 17.79 -1.16
CA ILE A 42 -11.75 16.50 -1.57
C ILE A 42 -11.37 16.54 -3.05
N ALA A 43 -12.12 17.25 -3.89
CA ALA A 43 -11.91 17.28 -5.32
C ALA A 43 -10.95 18.38 -5.80
N GLU A 44 -10.12 18.95 -4.93
CA GLU A 44 -9.16 20.02 -5.26
C GLU A 44 -7.99 19.60 -6.19
N ASN A 45 -8.16 18.61 -7.07
CA ASN A 45 -7.13 18.15 -8.04
C ASN A 45 -5.75 17.85 -7.42
N LYS A 46 -5.72 17.42 -6.14
CA LYS A 46 -4.51 16.96 -5.47
C LYS A 46 -4.34 15.46 -5.68
N PRO A 47 -3.12 14.94 -5.90
CA PRO A 47 -2.89 13.50 -5.98
C PRO A 47 -3.10 12.87 -4.60
N TYR A 48 -3.97 11.86 -4.55
CA TYR A 48 -4.22 11.09 -3.33
C TYR A 48 -3.30 9.87 -3.28
N THR A 49 -2.42 9.84 -2.28
CA THR A 49 -1.48 8.77 -1.96
C THR A 49 -2.03 7.88 -0.86
N ALA A 50 -1.41 6.73 -0.60
CA ALA A 50 -1.79 5.83 0.52
C ALA A 50 -1.96 6.57 1.86
N ARG A 51 -1.12 7.59 2.15
CA ARG A 51 -1.23 8.39 3.37
C ARG A 51 -2.48 9.27 3.37
N THR A 52 -2.69 10.04 2.30
CA THR A 52 -3.79 11.01 2.22
C THR A 52 -5.14 10.32 2.03
N VAL A 53 -5.17 9.12 1.45
CA VAL A 53 -6.38 8.29 1.34
C VAL A 53 -6.87 7.84 2.72
N LEU A 54 -5.98 7.47 3.66
CA LEU A 54 -6.42 7.15 5.02
C LEU A 54 -7.02 8.36 5.73
N ASP A 55 -6.45 9.56 5.53
CA ASP A 55 -7.00 10.80 6.06
C ASP A 55 -8.37 11.12 5.42
N LEU A 56 -8.50 10.90 4.11
CA LEU A 56 -9.77 10.99 3.40
C LEU A 56 -10.80 10.01 3.98
N LEU A 57 -10.43 8.75 4.21
CA LEU A 57 -11.33 7.72 4.76
C LEU A 57 -11.77 8.06 6.19
N ARG A 58 -10.88 8.61 7.02
CA ARG A 58 -11.24 9.10 8.37
C ARG A 58 -12.29 10.20 8.29
N PHE A 59 -12.23 11.00 7.23
CA PHE A 59 -13.17 12.08 6.98
C PHE A 59 -14.50 11.57 6.41
N VAL A 60 -14.49 10.71 5.39
CA VAL A 60 -15.71 10.27 4.69
C VAL A 60 -16.45 9.12 5.36
N ALA A 61 -15.74 8.27 6.12
CA ALA A 61 -16.28 7.06 6.74
C ALA A 61 -15.70 6.86 8.16
N PRO A 62 -15.94 7.79 9.10
CA PRO A 62 -15.31 7.79 10.42
C PRO A 62 -15.65 6.52 11.23
N LYS A 63 -16.86 5.96 11.11
CA LYS A 63 -17.24 4.74 11.85
C LYS A 63 -16.48 3.52 11.33
N MET A 64 -16.35 3.40 10.00
CA MET A 64 -15.53 2.36 9.37
C MET A 64 -14.09 2.48 9.85
N MET A 65 -13.52 3.69 9.78
CA MET A 65 -12.13 3.91 10.20
C MET A 65 -11.91 3.64 11.68
N GLN A 66 -12.85 3.96 12.56
CA GLN A 66 -12.76 3.61 13.98
C GLN A 66 -12.65 2.08 14.19
N ARG A 67 -13.41 1.29 13.41
CA ARG A 67 -13.33 -0.17 13.46
C ARG A 67 -12.04 -0.71 12.86
N VAL A 68 -11.56 -0.12 11.77
CA VAL A 68 -10.28 -0.48 11.14
C VAL A 68 -9.13 -0.19 12.11
N GLU A 69 -9.10 1.00 12.69
CA GLU A 69 -8.05 1.46 13.59
C GLU A 69 -8.11 0.82 14.98
N SER A 70 -9.14 0.05 15.33
CA SER A 70 -9.08 -0.81 16.52
C SER A 70 -8.28 -2.09 16.27
N HIS A 71 -8.11 -2.51 15.02
CA HIS A 71 -7.47 -3.78 14.65
C HIS A 71 -6.20 -3.63 13.81
N LEU A 72 -6.00 -2.51 13.11
CA LEU A 72 -4.86 -2.29 12.23
C LEU A 72 -4.15 -0.98 12.54
N SER A 73 -2.84 -0.98 12.32
CA SER A 73 -1.99 0.19 12.43
C SER A 73 -1.25 0.46 11.12
N TYR A 74 -1.02 1.74 10.86
CA TYR A 74 -0.38 2.25 9.63
C TYR A 74 0.81 3.16 9.95
N GLY A 75 1.33 3.05 11.16
CA GLY A 75 2.41 3.87 11.68
C GLY A 75 3.80 3.34 11.36
N ILE A 76 4.79 4.08 11.85
CA ILE A 76 6.19 3.66 11.89
C ILE A 76 6.61 3.78 13.34
N ALA A 77 7.18 2.72 13.91
CA ALA A 77 7.58 2.77 15.32
C ALA A 77 8.78 3.69 15.54
N ASP A 78 8.73 4.55 16.54
CA ASP A 78 9.94 5.27 16.97
C ASP A 78 10.87 4.35 17.78
N ASN A 79 10.28 3.58 18.70
CA ASN A 79 10.98 2.59 19.54
C ASN A 79 10.21 1.27 19.54
N LEU A 80 10.75 0.24 18.89
CA LEU A 80 10.12 -1.08 18.81
C LEU A 80 10.11 -1.85 20.14
N ASP A 81 10.84 -1.39 21.16
CA ASP A 81 10.82 -1.95 22.51
C ASP A 81 9.67 -1.40 23.39
N ASP A 82 8.85 -0.50 22.86
CA ASP A 82 7.66 0.01 23.54
C ASP A 82 6.64 -1.13 23.75
N PRO A 83 6.22 -1.44 25.00
CA PRO A 83 5.27 -2.51 25.29
C PRO A 83 3.94 -2.42 24.54
N LYS A 84 3.58 -1.25 24.00
CA LYS A 84 2.36 -1.11 23.18
C LYS A 84 2.37 -2.01 21.94
N TYR A 85 3.54 -2.29 21.36
CA TYR A 85 3.68 -3.12 20.16
C TYR A 85 3.41 -4.61 20.40
N ASN A 86 3.31 -5.04 21.66
CA ASN A 86 2.85 -6.38 22.02
C ASN A 86 1.35 -6.59 21.76
N ARG A 87 0.58 -5.55 21.42
CA ARG A 87 -0.84 -5.67 21.08
C ARG A 87 -1.03 -6.15 19.64
N TYR A 88 -1.98 -7.06 19.44
CA TYR A 88 -2.31 -7.68 18.15
C TYR A 88 -2.52 -6.68 17.01
N LYS A 89 -3.01 -5.48 17.31
CA LYS A 89 -3.22 -4.39 16.34
C LYS A 89 -1.98 -4.04 15.50
N TYR A 90 -0.78 -4.27 16.03
CA TYR A 90 0.47 -3.89 15.39
C TYR A 90 1.16 -5.04 14.65
N TRP A 91 0.75 -6.30 14.86
CA TRP A 91 1.50 -7.47 14.40
C TRP A 91 1.51 -7.62 12.88
N SER A 92 0.50 -7.10 12.18
CA SER A 92 0.45 -7.09 10.72
C SER A 92 1.34 -6.01 10.09
N ASN A 93 1.81 -5.02 10.86
CA ASN A 93 2.62 -3.93 10.34
C ASN A 93 4.12 -4.23 10.56
N PRO A 94 4.87 -4.54 9.49
CA PRO A 94 6.30 -4.86 9.59
C PRO A 94 7.17 -3.67 10.03
N LEU A 95 6.63 -2.44 10.02
CA LEU A 95 7.29 -1.23 10.52
C LEU A 95 7.02 -0.94 12.00
N GLU A 96 6.22 -1.77 12.66
CA GLU A 96 5.85 -1.66 14.07
C GLU A 96 6.04 -2.96 14.86
N THR A 97 6.59 -4.00 14.23
CA THR A 97 6.91 -5.27 14.88
C THR A 97 8.32 -5.72 14.52
N LYS A 98 8.93 -6.51 15.42
CA LYS A 98 10.25 -7.11 15.21
C LYS A 98 10.08 -8.52 14.68
N LEU A 99 10.99 -8.96 13.82
CA LEU A 99 11.15 -10.38 13.55
C LEU A 99 11.55 -11.13 14.84
N PRO A 100 11.11 -12.38 15.00
CA PRO A 100 11.39 -13.17 16.20
C PRO A 100 12.88 -13.54 16.29
N ASP A 101 13.28 -14.05 17.46
CA ASP A 101 14.60 -14.64 17.63
C ASP A 101 14.64 -16.07 17.07
N ALA A 102 14.85 -16.14 15.75
CA ALA A 102 14.88 -17.39 15.00
C ALA A 102 15.97 -17.34 13.90
N PRO A 103 17.27 -17.40 14.26
CA PRO A 103 18.35 -17.28 13.28
C PRO A 103 18.41 -18.44 12.27
N ASP A 104 17.80 -19.59 12.59
CA ASP A 104 17.79 -20.78 11.75
C ASP A 104 16.67 -20.78 10.69
N ILE A 105 15.80 -19.76 10.66
CA ILE A 105 14.82 -19.59 9.59
C ILE A 105 15.36 -18.67 8.49
N GLU A 106 14.82 -18.81 7.30
CA GLU A 106 15.07 -17.91 6.17
C GLU A 106 13.74 -17.27 5.73
N ILE A 107 13.78 -16.00 5.33
CA ILE A 107 12.61 -15.27 4.82
C ILE A 107 12.79 -15.06 3.32
N TYR A 108 11.76 -15.43 2.56
CA TYR A 108 11.71 -15.28 1.11
C TYR A 108 10.61 -14.28 0.73
N CYS A 109 11.00 -13.09 0.25
CA CYS A 109 10.06 -12.14 -0.34
C CYS A 109 9.89 -12.44 -1.82
N SER A 110 8.84 -13.20 -2.13
CA SER A 110 8.47 -13.59 -3.49
C SER A 110 7.37 -12.69 -4.04
N TYR A 111 7.64 -11.92 -5.10
CA TYR A 111 6.65 -11.02 -5.71
C TYR A 111 6.88 -10.75 -7.20
N GLY A 112 5.82 -10.36 -7.89
CA GLY A 112 5.84 -10.05 -9.30
C GLY A 112 6.36 -8.65 -9.59
N VAL A 113 6.99 -8.47 -10.75
CA VAL A 113 7.54 -7.18 -11.21
C VAL A 113 7.38 -7.00 -12.71
N GLY A 114 7.52 -5.76 -13.18
CA GLY A 114 7.50 -5.41 -14.59
C GLY A 114 6.10 -5.12 -15.15
N ILE A 115 5.11 -4.95 -14.27
CA ILE A 115 3.74 -4.57 -14.66
C ILE A 115 3.45 -3.17 -14.14
N PRO A 116 2.86 -2.27 -14.96
CA PRO A 116 2.37 -0.99 -14.48
C PRO A 116 1.31 -1.18 -13.37
N THR A 117 1.57 -0.63 -12.19
CA THR A 117 0.75 -0.76 -10.98
C THR A 117 0.36 0.60 -10.43
N GLU A 118 -0.89 0.71 -9.99
CA GLU A 118 -1.45 1.96 -9.48
C GLU A 118 -0.75 2.43 -8.18
N ARG A 119 -0.39 3.71 -8.12
CA ARG A 119 0.34 4.33 -6.99
C ARG A 119 -0.42 5.50 -6.35
N SER A 120 -1.13 6.29 -7.16
CA SER A 120 -1.96 7.40 -6.68
C SER A 120 -2.96 7.82 -7.72
N TYR A 121 -4.04 8.46 -7.28
CA TYR A 121 -5.16 8.86 -8.14
C TYR A 121 -5.41 10.36 -8.06
N ILE A 122 -5.88 10.93 -9.17
CA ILE A 122 -6.42 12.28 -9.26
C ILE A 122 -7.94 12.17 -9.28
N TYR A 123 -8.62 12.86 -8.37
CA TYR A 123 -10.08 12.85 -8.26
C TYR A 123 -10.69 14.17 -8.73
N LYS A 124 -11.86 14.09 -9.37
CA LYS A 124 -12.73 15.22 -9.69
C LYS A 124 -14.14 15.03 -9.13
N LEU A 125 -14.91 16.12 -9.09
CA LEU A 125 -16.31 16.07 -8.72
C LEU A 125 -17.15 15.30 -9.74
N SER A 126 -18.12 14.55 -9.25
CA SER A 126 -19.15 13.95 -10.08
C SER A 126 -20.19 15.01 -10.45
N PRO A 127 -20.54 15.19 -11.73
CA PRO A 127 -21.41 16.26 -12.21
C PRO A 127 -22.91 16.03 -11.91
N ASN A 128 -23.26 15.09 -11.03
CA ASN A 128 -24.65 14.64 -10.86
C ASN A 128 -25.14 14.79 -9.41
N ASP A 129 -26.02 15.77 -9.19
CA ASP A 129 -26.69 16.10 -7.92
C ASP A 129 -27.86 15.16 -7.57
N LYS A 130 -27.98 14.02 -8.24
CA LYS A 130 -29.01 13.02 -7.91
C LYS A 130 -28.75 12.49 -6.50
N CYS A 131 -29.78 12.49 -5.65
CA CYS A 131 -29.72 11.85 -4.34
C CYS A 131 -29.14 10.43 -4.48
N LYS A 132 -28.09 10.13 -3.69
CA LYS A 132 -27.33 8.86 -3.68
C LYS A 132 -26.31 8.66 -4.82
N SER A 133 -25.69 9.73 -5.33
CA SER A 133 -24.54 9.62 -6.24
C SER A 133 -23.20 9.58 -5.48
N ILE A 134 -22.20 8.89 -6.04
CA ILE A 134 -20.82 8.94 -5.55
C ILE A 134 -20.29 10.37 -5.82
N PRO A 135 -19.84 11.12 -4.80
CA PRO A 135 -19.58 12.55 -4.92
C PRO A 135 -18.31 12.91 -5.71
N PHE A 136 -17.34 11.99 -5.78
CA PHE A 136 -16.10 12.16 -6.53
C PHE A 136 -15.76 10.88 -7.32
N ARG A 137 -15.04 11.05 -8.42
CA ARG A 137 -14.57 9.97 -9.29
C ARG A 137 -13.16 10.26 -9.77
N ILE A 138 -12.43 9.23 -10.19
CA ILE A 138 -11.12 9.40 -10.80
C ILE A 138 -11.27 10.31 -12.03
N ASP A 139 -10.38 11.29 -12.17
CA ASP A 139 -10.37 12.19 -13.30
C ASP A 139 -9.70 11.55 -14.51
N SER A 140 -10.47 10.75 -15.24
CA SER A 140 -10.00 10.07 -16.46
C SER A 140 -9.70 11.00 -17.64
N SER A 141 -9.87 12.32 -17.51
CA SER A 141 -9.46 13.29 -18.53
C SER A 141 -8.08 13.87 -18.30
N VAL A 142 -7.40 13.50 -17.21
CA VAL A 142 -6.04 13.92 -16.92
C VAL A 142 -5.07 12.84 -17.38
N ASP A 143 -4.37 13.11 -18.47
CA ASP A 143 -3.23 12.33 -18.93
C ASP A 143 -1.96 13.15 -18.76
N GLY A 144 -0.85 12.50 -18.46
CA GLY A 144 0.45 13.15 -18.60
C GLY A 144 1.08 12.84 -19.95
N ASP A 145 2.23 13.47 -20.22
CA ASP A 145 2.99 13.32 -21.46
C ASP A 145 3.40 11.85 -21.72
N GLU A 146 3.92 11.55 -22.92
CA GLU A 146 4.31 10.19 -23.33
C GLU A 146 5.26 9.53 -22.32
N ASP A 147 6.23 10.27 -21.77
CA ASP A 147 7.20 9.79 -20.78
C ASP A 147 6.68 9.80 -19.33
N SER A 148 5.49 10.34 -19.09
CA SER A 148 4.93 10.39 -17.75
C SER A 148 4.30 9.05 -17.35
N CYS A 149 4.33 8.74 -16.06
CA CYS A 149 3.62 7.58 -15.52
C CYS A 149 2.13 7.86 -15.25
N LEU A 150 1.57 8.97 -15.76
CA LEU A 150 0.18 9.38 -15.52
C LEU A 150 -0.69 9.01 -16.72
N ARG A 151 -1.69 8.16 -16.49
CA ARG A 151 -2.66 7.71 -17.49
C ARG A 151 -4.06 7.75 -16.91
N GLY A 152 -4.97 8.49 -17.53
CA GLY A 152 -6.39 8.56 -17.14
C GLY A 152 -6.61 8.89 -15.66
N GLY A 153 -5.82 9.81 -15.10
CA GLY A 153 -5.91 10.22 -13.70
C GLY A 153 -5.24 9.25 -12.71
N VAL A 154 -4.53 8.23 -13.19
CA VAL A 154 -3.83 7.22 -12.38
C VAL A 154 -2.33 7.35 -12.60
N TYR A 155 -1.59 7.57 -11.51
CA TYR A 155 -0.13 7.44 -11.52
C TYR A 155 0.26 5.99 -11.35
N LEU A 156 1.05 5.48 -12.28
CA LEU A 156 1.56 4.12 -12.30
C LEU A 156 3.01 4.06 -11.79
N ALA A 157 3.40 2.91 -11.27
CA ALA A 157 4.76 2.56 -10.91
C ALA A 157 5.00 1.08 -11.24
N ASP A 158 6.25 0.61 -11.14
CA ASP A 158 6.56 -0.82 -11.28
C ASP A 158 5.92 -1.62 -10.13
N GLY A 159 5.37 -2.80 -10.45
CA GLY A 159 4.70 -3.70 -9.50
C GLY A 159 4.15 -4.95 -10.18
N ASP A 160 3.15 -5.55 -9.54
CA ASP A 160 2.48 -6.78 -9.95
C ASP A 160 1.04 -6.55 -10.43
N GLU A 161 0.73 -5.38 -11.01
CA GLU A 161 -0.63 -4.86 -11.32
C GLU A 161 -1.38 -4.28 -10.10
N THR A 162 -1.18 -4.82 -8.89
CA THR A 162 -1.95 -4.43 -7.68
C THR A 162 -1.10 -3.76 -6.60
N VAL A 163 0.07 -4.33 -6.31
CA VAL A 163 0.99 -3.94 -5.26
C VAL A 163 2.28 -3.38 -5.89
N PRO A 164 2.61 -2.09 -5.66
CA PRO A 164 3.85 -1.53 -6.15
C PRO A 164 5.07 -2.24 -5.58
N VAL A 165 6.16 -2.34 -6.35
CA VAL A 165 7.43 -2.98 -5.94
C VAL A 165 7.92 -2.48 -4.59
N ILE A 166 7.85 -1.17 -4.34
CA ILE A 166 8.29 -0.60 -3.06
C ILE A 166 7.46 -1.13 -1.87
N SER A 167 6.18 -1.47 -2.07
CA SER A 167 5.36 -2.05 -1.03
C SER A 167 5.67 -3.53 -0.81
N ALA A 168 5.91 -4.29 -1.88
CA ALA A 168 6.18 -5.72 -1.81
C ALA A 168 7.62 -6.04 -1.33
N GLY A 169 8.60 -5.26 -1.75
CA GLY A 169 10.03 -5.58 -1.59
C GLY A 169 10.76 -4.81 -0.50
N PHE A 170 10.25 -3.67 -0.02
CA PHE A 170 11.02 -2.77 0.86
C PHE A 170 11.57 -3.44 2.12
N MET A 171 10.77 -4.29 2.75
CA MET A 171 11.20 -4.95 3.98
C MET A 171 12.36 -5.91 3.70
N CYS A 172 12.29 -6.82 2.73
CA CYS A 172 13.44 -7.68 2.42
C CYS A 172 14.64 -6.93 1.82
N ALA A 173 14.42 -5.84 1.08
CA ALA A 173 15.50 -5.06 0.48
C ALA A 173 16.27 -4.22 1.50
N LYS A 174 15.60 -3.71 2.54
CA LYS A 174 16.21 -2.77 3.49
C LYS A 174 15.78 -2.97 4.93
N GLY A 175 14.48 -3.12 5.20
CA GLY A 175 13.96 -3.19 6.57
C GLY A 175 14.50 -4.38 7.37
N TRP A 176 14.53 -5.56 6.78
CA TRP A 176 14.98 -6.84 7.35
C TRP A 176 16.33 -7.30 6.79
N ARG A 177 16.95 -6.52 5.91
CA ARG A 177 18.23 -6.87 5.27
C ARG A 177 19.35 -6.83 6.30
N GLY A 178 19.90 -8.00 6.63
CA GLY A 178 20.93 -8.11 7.68
C GLY A 178 20.37 -7.81 9.07
N ARG A 179 21.26 -7.39 9.99
CA ARG A 179 20.87 -7.09 11.37
C ARG A 179 20.40 -5.64 11.49
N THR A 180 19.10 -5.46 11.70
CA THR A 180 18.45 -4.14 11.87
C THR A 180 17.57 -4.16 13.12
N ARG A 181 17.01 -3.01 13.50
CA ARG A 181 16.02 -2.95 14.58
C ARG A 181 14.73 -3.74 14.29
N PHE A 182 14.41 -3.98 13.00
CA PHE A 182 13.27 -4.80 12.58
C PHE A 182 13.64 -6.28 12.43
N ASN A 183 14.92 -6.59 12.25
CA ASN A 183 15.49 -7.94 12.20
C ASN A 183 16.64 -8.09 13.22
N PRO A 184 16.32 -8.15 14.54
CA PRO A 184 17.33 -8.11 15.60
C PRO A 184 18.23 -9.35 15.64
N SER A 185 17.74 -10.49 15.12
CA SER A 185 18.49 -11.75 15.06
C SER A 185 19.22 -11.97 13.75
N GLY A 186 19.08 -11.05 12.79
CA GLY A 186 19.79 -11.12 11.52
C GLY A 186 19.36 -12.30 10.65
N ILE A 187 18.08 -12.64 10.70
CA ILE A 187 17.45 -13.68 9.86
C ILE A 187 17.81 -13.43 8.39
N ALA A 188 18.26 -14.49 7.71
CA ALA A 188 18.59 -14.40 6.29
C ALA A 188 17.34 -14.05 5.47
N THR A 189 17.46 -13.07 4.58
CA THR A 189 16.36 -12.54 3.78
C THR A 189 16.73 -12.58 2.31
N HIS A 190 15.88 -13.21 1.51
CA HIS A 190 16.07 -13.38 0.08
C HIS A 190 14.94 -12.71 -0.70
N ILE A 191 15.31 -11.94 -1.72
CA ILE A 191 14.35 -11.35 -2.66
C ILE A 191 14.21 -12.27 -3.86
N ARG A 192 12.99 -12.66 -4.20
CA ARG A 192 12.66 -13.48 -5.37
C ARG A 192 11.66 -12.73 -6.24
N GLU A 193 12.17 -11.98 -7.21
CA GLU A 193 11.31 -11.29 -8.17
C GLU A 193 10.96 -12.21 -9.35
N TYR A 194 9.71 -12.11 -9.80
CA TYR A 194 9.19 -12.84 -10.96
C TYR A 194 8.79 -11.83 -12.01
N ARG A 195 9.66 -11.66 -13.03
CA ARG A 195 9.40 -10.72 -14.11
C ARG A 195 8.24 -11.21 -14.95
N HIS A 196 7.20 -10.40 -15.05
CA HIS A 196 6.03 -10.72 -15.86
C HIS A 196 6.40 -10.89 -17.33
N LYS A 197 5.94 -12.00 -17.90
CA LYS A 197 5.90 -12.21 -19.34
C LYS A 197 4.46 -12.49 -19.76
N PRO A 198 3.90 -11.72 -20.71
CA PRO A 198 2.56 -11.99 -21.19
C PRO A 198 2.54 -13.35 -21.91
N PRO A 199 1.42 -14.07 -21.87
CA PRO A 199 1.27 -15.34 -22.57
C PRO A 199 1.55 -15.18 -24.08
N ALA A 200 2.23 -16.14 -24.67
CA ALA A 200 2.59 -16.10 -26.09
C ALA A 200 1.38 -16.34 -27.00
N SER A 201 0.31 -16.93 -26.47
CA SER A 201 -0.93 -17.18 -27.20
C SER A 201 -2.16 -17.17 -26.29
N LEU A 202 -3.35 -16.92 -26.86
CA LEU A 202 -4.63 -16.96 -26.14
C LEU A 202 -4.92 -18.35 -25.50
N LEU A 203 -4.35 -19.43 -26.06
CA LEU A 203 -4.51 -20.80 -25.57
C LEU A 203 -3.73 -21.07 -24.27
N GLU A 204 -2.72 -20.25 -23.97
CA GLU A 204 -1.91 -20.35 -22.75
C GLU A 204 -2.64 -19.79 -21.51
N GLY A 205 -3.82 -19.18 -21.71
CA GLY A 205 -4.65 -18.63 -20.64
C GLY A 205 -3.92 -17.54 -19.87
N ARG A 206 -3.63 -17.81 -18.58
CA ARG A 206 -2.99 -16.86 -17.65
C ARG A 206 -1.46 -16.76 -17.82
N GLY A 207 -0.86 -17.61 -18.66
CA GLY A 207 0.59 -17.64 -18.92
C GLY A 207 1.40 -18.33 -17.81
N LEU A 208 2.43 -19.08 -18.20
CA LEU A 208 3.27 -19.84 -17.24
C LEU A 208 4.30 -18.97 -16.49
N GLU A 209 4.51 -17.74 -16.96
CA GLU A 209 5.49 -16.79 -16.43
C GLU A 209 4.86 -15.44 -16.02
N SER A 210 3.56 -15.45 -15.71
CA SER A 210 2.89 -14.23 -15.27
C SER A 210 3.43 -13.79 -13.91
N GLY A 211 3.77 -12.51 -13.80
CA GLY A 211 4.07 -11.82 -12.54
C GLY A 211 2.90 -10.99 -12.02
N ALA A 212 1.67 -11.19 -12.53
CA ALA A 212 0.51 -10.44 -12.06
C ALA A 212 0.05 -10.95 -10.69
N HIS A 213 -0.53 -10.07 -9.87
CA HIS A 213 -0.78 -10.28 -8.44
C HIS A 213 -1.44 -11.62 -8.10
N VAL A 214 -2.44 -12.03 -8.89
CA VAL A 214 -3.14 -13.31 -8.72
C VAL A 214 -2.48 -14.44 -9.53
N ASP A 215 -2.08 -14.15 -10.76
CA ASP A 215 -1.58 -15.16 -11.71
C ASP A 215 -0.18 -15.66 -11.37
N ILE A 216 0.57 -14.94 -10.53
CA ILE A 216 1.88 -15.35 -10.04
C ILE A 216 1.84 -16.72 -9.35
N LEU A 217 0.70 -17.13 -8.77
CA LEU A 217 0.53 -18.45 -8.18
C LEU A 217 0.64 -19.59 -9.22
N GLY A 218 0.40 -19.29 -10.50
CA GLY A 218 0.64 -20.20 -11.62
C GLY A 218 2.02 -20.07 -12.26
N ASN A 219 2.88 -19.16 -11.76
CA ASN A 219 4.21 -18.94 -12.30
C ASN A 219 5.11 -20.14 -12.00
N PHE A 220 5.64 -20.79 -13.04
CA PHE A 220 6.41 -22.02 -12.87
C PHE A 220 7.65 -21.81 -12.01
N ALA A 221 8.33 -20.66 -12.13
CA ALA A 221 9.53 -20.36 -11.37
C ALA A 221 9.21 -20.13 -9.88
N LEU A 222 8.02 -19.56 -9.57
CA LEU A 222 7.58 -19.40 -8.17
C LEU A 222 7.29 -20.77 -7.57
N ILE A 223 6.55 -21.59 -8.31
CA ILE A 223 6.21 -22.95 -7.87
C ILE A 223 7.49 -23.76 -7.65
N GLU A 224 8.47 -23.66 -8.55
CA GLU A 224 9.77 -24.32 -8.39
C GLU A 224 10.48 -23.85 -7.12
N ASP A 225 10.61 -22.53 -6.90
CA ASP A 225 11.24 -21.97 -5.71
C ASP A 225 10.55 -22.47 -4.43
N VAL A 226 9.21 -22.43 -4.38
CA VAL A 226 8.41 -22.92 -3.23
C VAL A 226 8.63 -24.42 -3.00
N LEU A 227 8.60 -25.24 -4.05
CA LEU A 227 8.79 -26.69 -3.93
C LEU A 227 10.21 -27.04 -3.47
N ARG A 228 11.23 -26.32 -3.95
CA ARG A 228 12.62 -26.55 -3.55
C ARG A 228 12.83 -26.16 -2.09
N VAL A 229 12.31 -25.01 -1.65
CA VAL A 229 12.36 -24.60 -0.23
C VAL A 229 11.60 -25.59 0.66
N ALA A 230 10.40 -26.03 0.25
CA ALA A 230 9.64 -27.03 0.98
C ALA A 230 10.34 -28.40 1.06
N ALA A 231 11.18 -28.73 0.07
CA ALA A 231 12.03 -29.92 0.07
C ALA A 231 13.33 -29.76 0.88
N GLY A 232 13.55 -28.61 1.51
CA GLY A 232 14.70 -28.33 2.38
C GLY A 232 15.85 -27.59 1.72
N ALA A 233 15.68 -27.08 0.49
CA ALA A 233 16.69 -26.24 -0.13
C ALA A 233 16.78 -24.88 0.59
N THR A 234 18.00 -24.44 0.84
CA THR A 234 18.34 -23.12 1.39
C THR A 234 18.26 -22.02 0.35
N GLY A 235 18.29 -20.77 0.80
CA GLY A 235 18.26 -19.61 -0.07
C GLY A 235 19.41 -19.60 -1.06
N ALA A 236 20.60 -20.05 -0.61
CA ALA A 236 21.76 -20.20 -1.47
C ALA A 236 21.55 -21.26 -2.58
N GLU A 237 20.91 -22.38 -2.27
CA GLU A 237 20.69 -23.50 -3.22
C GLU A 237 19.64 -23.18 -4.29
N ILE A 238 18.68 -22.28 -4.01
CA ILE A 238 17.75 -21.75 -5.01
C ILE A 238 18.29 -20.50 -5.75
N GLY A 239 19.55 -20.14 -5.50
CA GLY A 239 20.26 -19.07 -6.22
C GLY A 239 20.26 -17.69 -5.56
N GLY A 240 19.84 -17.58 -4.30
CA GLY A 240 19.89 -16.35 -3.51
C GLY A 240 18.92 -15.27 -4.00
N ASP A 241 19.37 -14.02 -3.96
CA ASP A 241 18.58 -12.88 -4.46
C ASP A 241 18.45 -12.91 -5.98
N ARG A 242 17.21 -12.82 -6.47
CA ARG A 242 16.89 -12.60 -7.88
C ARG A 242 16.08 -11.31 -8.00
N VAL A 243 16.73 -10.25 -8.49
CA VAL A 243 16.17 -8.90 -8.56
C VAL A 243 16.29 -8.36 -9.99
N TYR A 244 15.18 -7.87 -10.52
CA TYR A 244 15.04 -7.22 -11.83
C TYR A 244 14.65 -5.74 -11.70
N SER A 245 13.97 -5.38 -10.61
CA SER A 245 13.48 -4.02 -10.34
C SER A 245 14.57 -3.14 -9.72
N ASP A 246 14.27 -1.84 -9.61
CA ASP A 246 15.12 -0.87 -8.91
C ASP A 246 14.92 -0.88 -7.38
N ILE A 247 14.41 -1.96 -6.78
CA ILE A 247 13.98 -1.98 -5.36
C ILE A 247 15.03 -1.46 -4.38
N PHE A 248 16.33 -1.77 -4.57
CA PHE A 248 17.40 -1.26 -3.71
C PHE A 248 17.50 0.27 -3.80
N ARG A 249 17.55 0.81 -5.02
CA ARG A 249 17.57 2.26 -5.26
C ARG A 249 16.31 2.95 -4.73
N MET A 250 15.15 2.33 -4.86
CA MET A 250 13.90 2.85 -4.31
C MET A 250 13.93 2.85 -2.77
N SER A 251 14.45 1.78 -2.16
CA SER A 251 14.55 1.61 -0.71
C SER A 251 15.54 2.60 -0.08
N ASP A 252 16.63 2.94 -0.78
CA ASP A 252 17.60 3.93 -0.32
C ASP A 252 16.99 5.33 -0.15
N ARG A 253 16.02 5.67 -1.00
CA ARG A 253 15.27 6.95 -0.91
C ARG A 253 14.31 7.00 0.26
N VAL A 254 13.98 5.86 0.87
CA VAL A 254 13.13 5.82 2.07
C VAL A 254 13.99 6.14 3.28
N ASN A 255 13.73 7.30 3.89
CA ASN A 255 14.39 7.73 5.12
C ASN A 255 13.74 7.02 6.32
N LEU A 256 14.31 5.88 6.70
CA LEU A 256 13.91 5.08 7.84
C LEU A 256 15.14 4.75 8.69
N ARG A 257 15.04 4.95 10.00
CA ARG A 257 16.08 4.53 10.94
C ARG A 257 16.05 3.01 11.07
N LEU A 258 17.16 2.36 10.75
CA LEU A 258 17.37 0.92 10.90
C LEU A 258 18.12 0.59 12.19
#